data_AF-A0A7V5GZN8-F1
#
_entry.id   AF-A0A7V5GZN8-F1
#
_cell.length_a   1.000
_cell.length_b   1.000
_cell.length_c   1.000
_cell.angle_alpha   90.00
_cell.angle_beta   90.00
_cell.angle_gamma   90.00
#
_symmetry.space_group_name_H-M   'P 1'
#
loop_
_entity.id
_entity.type
_entity.pdbx_description
1 polymer ?
#
loop_
_entity_poly.entity_id
_entity_poly.type
_entity_poly.pdbx_seq_one_letter_code
_entity_poly.pdbx_strand_id
1 'polypeptide(L)'
;MKEIKPKRIFEELAELGVLGDLLQYQWREFYEQDERFREDVNEILLKYSPGEVTVLEKYLLEQLCQSLQFFIDYTQVWMNRRL
;
A
#
# COMPACT_ATOMS: atom_id res chain seq x y z
N MET A 1 -9.88 -27.47 -17.57
CA MET A 1 -9.87 -26.17 -18.29
C MET A 1 -9.72 -25.09 -17.23
N LYS A 2 -8.74 -24.18 -17.35
CA LYS A 2 -8.67 -23.01 -16.45
C LYS A 2 -9.84 -22.10 -16.79
N GLU A 3 -10.73 -21.85 -15.84
CA GLU A 3 -11.75 -20.80 -15.98
C GLU A 3 -11.03 -19.47 -16.24
N ILE A 4 -11.28 -18.88 -17.41
CA ILE A 4 -10.85 -17.52 -17.70
C ILE A 4 -11.83 -16.61 -16.96
N LYS A 5 -11.43 -16.13 -15.79
CA LYS A 5 -12.16 -15.07 -15.09
C LYS A 5 -11.77 -13.72 -15.72
N PRO A 6 -12.74 -12.84 -16.02
CA PRO A 6 -12.44 -11.50 -16.49
C PRO A 6 -11.66 -10.75 -15.41
N LYS A 7 -10.56 -10.10 -15.81
CA LYS A 7 -9.77 -9.27 -14.90
C LYS A 7 -10.52 -7.98 -14.62
N ARG A 8 -10.30 -7.42 -13.43
CA ARG A 8 -10.83 -6.10 -13.07
C ARG A 8 -9.92 -5.03 -13.66
N ILE A 9 -10.47 -3.85 -13.96
CA ILE A 9 -9.75 -2.73 -14.60
C ILE A 9 -8.43 -2.41 -13.89
N PHE A 10 -8.42 -2.35 -12.56
CA PHE A 10 -7.19 -2.07 -11.80
C PHE A 10 -6.16 -3.21 -11.89
N GLU A 11 -6.56 -4.47 -11.99
CA GLU A 11 -5.63 -5.58 -12.19
C GLU A 11 -4.93 -5.45 -13.54
N GLU A 12 -5.68 -5.11 -14.60
CA GLU A 12 -5.12 -4.88 -15.93
C GLU A 12 -4.15 -3.69 -15.94
N LEU A 13 -4.53 -2.57 -15.30
CA LEU A 13 -3.67 -1.39 -15.21
C LEU A 13 -2.39 -1.66 -14.40
N ALA A 14 -2.46 -2.50 -13.37
CA ALA A 14 -1.30 -2.91 -12.60
C ALA A 14 -0.36 -3.80 -13.44
N GLU A 15 -0.89 -4.79 -14.15
CA GLU A 15 -0.09 -5.66 -15.03
C GLU A 15 0.60 -4.90 -16.17
N LEU A 16 -0.05 -3.84 -16.67
CA LEU A 16 0.53 -2.93 -17.66
C LEU A 16 1.57 -1.97 -17.06
N GLY A 17 1.75 -1.95 -15.74
CA GLY A 17 2.72 -1.10 -15.05
C GLY A 17 2.33 0.38 -14.98
N VAL A 18 1.08 0.74 -15.30
CA VAL A 18 0.62 2.15 -15.38
C VAL A 18 -0.19 2.59 -14.17
N LEU A 19 -0.67 1.66 -13.34
CA LEU A 19 -1.53 1.99 -12.21
C LEU A 19 -0.82 2.85 -11.15
N GLY A 20 0.46 2.57 -10.87
CA GLY A 20 1.24 3.36 -9.90
C GLY A 20 1.29 4.83 -10.26
N ASP A 21 1.62 5.12 -11.53
CA ASP A 21 1.66 6.50 -12.05
C ASP A 21 0.28 7.16 -12.05
N LEU A 22 -0.77 6.41 -12.42
CA LEU A 22 -2.14 6.93 -12.37
C LEU A 22 -2.51 7.42 -10.96
N LEU A 23 -2.21 6.62 -9.94
CA LEU A 23 -2.46 6.95 -8.54
C LEU A 23 -1.59 8.11 -8.06
N GLN A 24 -0.33 8.16 -8.46
CA GLN A 24 0.60 9.19 -8.04
C GLN A 24 0.28 10.57 -8.63
N TYR A 25 -0.18 10.63 -9.88
CA TYR A 25 -0.33 11.89 -10.61
C TYR A 25 -1.78 12.32 -10.82
N GLN A 26 -2.64 11.42 -11.27
CA GLN A 26 -4.02 11.78 -11.64
C GLN A 26 -4.97 11.63 -10.47
N TRP A 27 -4.83 10.55 -9.71
CA TRP A 27 -5.79 10.14 -8.67
C TRP A 27 -5.23 10.29 -7.26
N ARG A 28 -4.23 11.15 -7.09
CA ARG A 28 -3.48 11.30 -5.85
C ARG A 28 -4.37 11.64 -4.67
N GLU A 29 -5.25 12.63 -4.82
CA GLU A 29 -6.15 13.04 -3.74
C GLU A 29 -7.07 11.90 -3.31
N PHE A 30 -7.61 11.16 -4.28
CA PHE A 30 -8.49 10.03 -4.01
C PHE A 30 -7.75 8.90 -3.28
N TYR A 31 -6.52 8.59 -3.72
CA TYR A 31 -5.65 7.62 -3.07
C TYR A 31 -5.22 8.04 -1.65
N GLU A 32 -4.99 9.34 -1.41
CA GLU A 32 -4.58 9.85 -0.09
C GLU A 32 -5.76 9.92 0.90
N GLN A 33 -6.99 10.16 0.43
CA GLN A 33 -8.16 10.42 1.29
C GLN A 33 -9.02 9.17 1.58
N ASP A 34 -9.11 8.23 0.64
CA ASP A 34 -9.92 7.02 0.82
C ASP A 34 -9.03 5.83 1.23
N GLU A 35 -9.05 5.53 2.53
CA GLU A 35 -8.25 4.46 3.13
C GLU A 35 -8.60 3.07 2.57
N ARG A 36 -9.89 2.77 2.41
CA ARG A 36 -10.34 1.46 1.91
C ARG A 36 -9.93 1.27 0.46
N PHE A 37 -10.13 2.29 -0.36
CA PHE A 37 -9.68 2.27 -1.74
C PHE A 37 -8.16 2.08 -1.84
N ARG A 38 -7.40 2.80 -1.01
CA ARG A 38 -5.95 2.69 -0.97
C ARG A 38 -5.49 1.28 -0.60
N GLU A 39 -6.09 0.65 0.41
CA GLU A 39 -5.79 -0.73 0.80
C GLU A 39 -6.05 -1.70 -0.33
N ASP A 40 -7.26 -1.68 -0.91
CA ASP A 40 -7.66 -2.56 -2.01
C ASP A 40 -6.71 -2.43 -3.21
N VAL A 41 -6.38 -1.20 -3.59
CA VAL A 41 -5.52 -0.95 -4.76
C VAL A 41 -4.06 -1.30 -4.47
N ASN A 42 -3.59 -1.12 -3.24
CA ASN A 42 -2.25 -1.55 -2.85
C ASN A 42 -2.09 -3.07 -2.91
N GLU A 43 -3.12 -3.85 -2.53
CA GLU A 43 -3.11 -5.30 -2.72
C GLU A 43 -3.00 -5.68 -4.20
N ILE A 44 -3.70 -4.95 -5.08
CA ILE A 44 -3.63 -5.16 -6.53
C ILE A 44 -2.22 -4.84 -7.04
N LEU A 45 -1.65 -3.70 -6.66
CA LEU A 45 -0.30 -3.31 -7.06
C LEU A 45 0.73 -4.36 -6.61
N LEU A 46 0.64 -4.84 -5.38
CA LEU A 46 1.56 -5.85 -4.82
C LEU A 46 1.51 -7.18 -5.60
N LYS A 47 0.32 -7.56 -6.06
CA LYS A 47 0.09 -8.87 -6.69
C LYS A 47 0.35 -8.88 -8.19
N TYR A 48 0.07 -7.78 -8.86
CA TYR A 48 -0.01 -7.75 -10.32
C TYR A 48 1.02 -6.83 -10.99
N SER A 49 1.64 -5.90 -10.26
CA SER A 49 2.62 -5.00 -10.88
C SER A 49 3.88 -5.76 -11.31
N PRO A 50 4.41 -5.48 -12.51
CA PRO A 50 5.58 -6.19 -13.05
C PRO A 50 6.91 -5.76 -12.41
N GLY A 51 6.91 -4.71 -11.59
CA GLY A 51 8.12 -4.13 -10.99
C GLY A 51 7.83 -3.22 -9.81
N GLU A 52 8.82 -2.41 -9.46
CA GLU A 52 8.78 -1.45 -8.36
C GLU A 52 7.69 -0.39 -8.58
N VAL A 53 6.97 -0.06 -7.50
CA VAL A 53 5.88 0.93 -7.53
C VAL A 53 6.09 1.91 -6.39
N THR A 54 6.63 3.09 -6.71
CA THR A 54 7.07 4.08 -5.70
C THR A 54 5.97 4.51 -4.73
N VAL A 55 4.73 4.68 -5.20
CA VAL A 55 3.60 5.04 -4.33
C VAL A 55 3.29 3.95 -3.30
N LEU A 56 3.40 2.67 -3.69
CA LEU A 56 3.21 1.53 -2.79
C LEU A 56 4.37 1.40 -1.81
N GLU A 57 5.62 1.56 -2.28
CA GLU A 57 6.81 1.52 -1.42
C GLU A 57 6.76 2.59 -0.33
N LYS A 58 6.39 3.81 -0.71
CA LYS A 58 6.21 4.91 0.23
C LYS A 58 5.13 4.59 1.27
N TYR A 59 3.98 4.08 0.83
CA TYR A 59 2.90 3.67 1.72
C TYR A 59 3.35 2.61 2.74
N LEU A 60 4.02 1.55 2.28
CA LEU A 60 4.49 0.47 3.15
C LEU A 60 5.56 0.96 4.14
N LEU A 61 6.44 1.86 3.71
CA LEU A 61 7.44 2.47 4.58
C LEU A 61 6.78 3.33 5.68
N GLU A 62 5.76 4.11 5.34
CA GLU A 62 4.99 4.89 6.32
C GLU A 62 4.30 3.98 7.34
N GLN A 63 3.68 2.89 6.90
CA GLN A 63 3.07 1.88 7.78
C GLN A 63 4.10 1.21 8.72
N LEU A 64 5.29 0.90 8.20
CA LEU A 64 6.37 0.35 9.00
C LEU A 64 6.84 1.35 10.05
N CYS A 65 7.05 2.61 9.69
CA CYS A 65 7.44 3.67 10.62
C CYS A 65 6.39 3.86 11.72
N GLN A 66 5.10 3.86 11.39
CA GLN A 66 4.01 3.95 12.37
C GLN A 66 4.00 2.75 13.33
N SER A 67 4.19 1.55 12.80
CA SER A 67 4.25 0.31 13.60
C SER A 67 5.43 0.30 14.57
N LEU A 68 6.60 0.77 14.11
CA LEU A 68 7.80 0.90 14.95
C LEU A 68 7.62 1.98 16.03
N GLN A 69 7.02 3.11 15.69
CA GLN A 69 6.72 4.17 16.65
C GLN A 69 5.77 3.65 17.74
N PHE A 70 4.69 2.97 17.35
CA PHE A 70 3.78 2.34 18.29
C PHE A 70 4.49 1.36 19.22
N PHE A 71 5.39 0.53 18.69
CA PHE A 71 6.17 -0.42 19.50
C PHE A 71 7.07 0.30 20.53
N ILE A 72 7.75 1.38 20.12
CA ILE A 72 8.57 2.18 21.02
C ILE A 72 7.71 2.77 22.15
N ASP A 73 6.60 3.41 21.81
CA ASP A 73 5.72 4.05 22.79
C ASP A 73 5.11 3.01 23.75
N TYR A 74 4.71 1.85 23.23
CA TYR A 74 4.22 0.74 24.01
C TYR A 74 5.27 0.22 25.02
N THR A 75 6.54 0.16 24.61
CA THR A 75 7.62 -0.38 25.45
C THR A 75 8.18 0.63 26.45
N GLN A 76 8.02 1.95 26.21
CA GLN A 76 8.44 3.01 27.14
C GLN A 76 7.83 2.85 28.54
N VAL A 77 6.56 2.42 28.64
CA VAL A 77 5.86 2.21 29.92
C VAL A 77 6.59 1.19 30.80
N TRP A 78 7.27 0.22 30.19
CA TRP A 78 7.99 -0.84 30.89
C TRP A 78 9.46 -0.46 31.15
N MET A 79 10.08 0.29 30.24
CA MET A 79 11.44 0.81 30.41
C MET A 79 11.52 1.83 31.55
N ASN A 80 10.54 2.72 31.69
CA ASN A 80 10.52 3.74 32.75
C ASN A 80 10.21 3.17 34.14
N ARG A 81 9.83 1.90 34.25
CA ARG A 81 9.62 1.20 35.54
C ARG A 81 10.88 0.52 36.08
N ARG A 82 11.99 0.53 35.33
CA ARG A 82 13.28 -0.07 35.72
C ARG A 82 14.30 0.95 36.27
N LEU A 83 13.87 2.16 36.63
CA LEU A 83 14.66 3.15 37.38
C LEU A 83 14.04 3.38 38.75
#